data_AF-A0A922SWA9-F1
#
_entry.id   AF-A0A922SWA9-F1
#
_cell.length_a   1.000
_cell.length_b   1.000
_cell.length_c   1.000
_cell.angle_alpha   90.00
_cell.angle_beta   90.00
_cell.angle_gamma   90.00
#
_symmetry.space_group_name_H-M   'P 1'
#
loop_
_entity.id
_entity.type
_entity.pdbx_description
1 polymer ?
#
loop_
_entity_poly.entity_id
_entity_poly.type
_entity_poly.pdbx_seq_one_letter_code
_entity_poly.pdbx_strand_id
1 'polypeptide(L)'
;MAPRSHTDSFTRAIIVTLKSRFVGKSTSQISEILGISPRTIDAIFSRACLRGFEPNGPTLKVLPEHLEDAPRSGRPRKQEAIHEPTVDKVRRDRYGREKSCADIAGDLSLYGYDVSPTTVWRVLKAAGYKKTKPTRKPGLTNYYYYYYISIRVLY
;
A
#
# COMPACT_ATOMS: atom_id res chain seq x y z
N MET A 1 -6.04 16.43 22.62
CA MET A 1 -6.39 16.15 21.21
C MET A 1 -7.78 15.54 21.20
N ALA A 2 -8.79 16.25 20.69
CA ALA A 2 -10.12 15.67 20.53
C ALA A 2 -10.04 14.47 19.56
N PRO A 3 -10.75 13.36 19.82
CA PRO A 3 -10.80 12.25 18.88
C PRO A 3 -11.35 12.77 17.55
N ARG A 4 -10.65 12.49 16.44
CA ARG A 4 -11.21 12.73 15.10
C ARG A 4 -12.43 11.83 14.98
N SER A 5 -13.62 12.39 15.16
CA SER A 5 -14.86 11.69 14.89
C SER A 5 -14.84 11.28 13.42
N HIS A 6 -14.79 9.99 13.18
CA HIS A 6 -14.96 9.46 11.84
C HIS A 6 -16.40 9.77 11.46
N THR A 7 -16.59 10.77 10.60
CA THR A 7 -17.93 11.12 10.13
C THR A 7 -18.44 9.95 9.30
N ASP A 8 -19.56 9.38 9.72
CA ASP A 8 -20.19 8.25 9.08
C ASP A 8 -20.65 8.59 7.64
N SER A 9 -20.77 7.58 6.79
CA SER A 9 -21.14 7.74 5.37
C SER A 9 -22.49 8.44 5.21
N PHE A 10 -23.47 8.14 6.07
CA PHE A 10 -24.80 8.77 6.02
C PHE A 10 -24.71 10.27 6.35
N THR A 11 -23.92 10.65 7.35
CA THR A 11 -23.72 12.06 7.69
C THR A 11 -23.05 12.83 6.55
N ARG A 12 -22.09 12.21 5.84
CA ARG A 12 -21.48 12.81 4.65
C ARG A 12 -22.50 12.98 3.53
N ALA A 13 -23.35 11.98 3.31
CA ALA A 13 -24.44 12.06 2.33
C ALA A 13 -25.35 13.26 2.64
N ILE A 14 -25.77 13.42 3.90
CA ILE A 14 -26.60 14.54 4.35
C ILE A 14 -25.90 15.89 4.11
N ILE A 15 -24.61 15.99 4.41
CA ILE A 15 -23.84 17.22 4.13
C ILE A 15 -23.86 17.55 2.64
N VAL A 16 -23.57 16.57 1.79
CA VAL A 16 -23.50 16.74 0.33
C VAL A 16 -24.88 17.11 -0.24
N THR A 17 -25.96 16.49 0.24
CA THR A 17 -27.32 16.81 -0.20
C THR A 17 -27.76 18.19 0.26
N LEU A 18 -27.55 18.56 1.53
CA LEU A 18 -27.92 19.88 2.06
C LEU A 18 -27.18 21.03 1.36
N LYS A 19 -25.94 20.78 0.94
CA LYS A 19 -25.11 21.78 0.26
C LYS A 19 -25.30 21.79 -1.27
N SER A 20 -25.99 20.81 -1.82
CA SER A 20 -26.35 20.79 -3.25
C SER A 20 -27.26 21.96 -3.61
N ARG A 21 -27.27 22.35 -4.90
CA ARG A 21 -28.13 23.44 -5.41
C ARG A 21 -29.62 23.26 -5.08
N PHE A 22 -30.10 22.02 -4.97
CA PHE A 22 -31.50 21.72 -4.72
C PHE A 22 -31.97 22.16 -3.33
N VAL A 23 -31.09 22.11 -2.33
CA VAL A 23 -31.41 22.52 -0.96
C VAL A 23 -30.76 23.88 -0.63
N GLY A 24 -29.52 24.09 -1.07
CA GLY A 24 -28.85 25.39 -1.05
C GLY A 24 -28.51 25.92 0.36
N LYS A 25 -28.32 25.05 1.36
CA LYS A 25 -27.96 25.50 2.72
C LYS A 25 -26.52 25.99 2.80
N SER A 26 -26.31 27.04 3.58
CA SER A 26 -24.96 27.53 3.87
C SER A 26 -24.23 26.58 4.82
N THR A 27 -22.89 26.63 4.81
CA THR A 27 -22.06 25.84 5.74
C THR A 27 -22.40 26.12 7.21
N SER A 28 -22.71 27.37 7.55
CA SER A 28 -23.11 27.76 8.92
C SER A 28 -24.42 27.10 9.34
N GLN A 29 -25.43 27.13 8.48
CA GLN A 29 -26.71 26.47 8.75
C GLN A 29 -26.54 24.96 8.93
N ILE A 30 -25.74 24.32 8.08
CA ILE A 30 -25.46 22.88 8.19
C ILE A 30 -24.70 22.56 9.49
N SER A 31 -23.78 23.45 9.88
CA SER A 31 -23.03 23.33 11.15
C SER A 31 -23.96 23.38 12.35
N GLU A 32 -24.95 24.28 12.35
CA GLU A 32 -25.95 24.39 13.41
C GLU A 32 -26.87 23.17 13.45
N ILE A 33 -27.32 22.68 12.29
CA ILE A 33 -28.23 21.52 12.18
C ILE A 33 -27.54 20.22 12.63
N LEU A 34 -26.29 19.99 12.23
CA LEU A 34 -25.60 18.72 12.44
C LEU A 34 -24.61 18.73 13.62
N GLY A 35 -24.31 19.90 14.20
CA GLY A 35 -23.30 20.03 15.25
C GLY A 35 -21.87 19.72 14.78
N ILE A 36 -21.58 19.85 13.48
CA ILE A 36 -20.29 19.53 12.87
C ILE A 36 -19.56 20.82 12.52
N SER A 37 -18.25 20.87 12.73
CA SER A 37 -17.48 22.08 12.43
C SER A 37 -17.56 22.47 10.94
N PRO A 38 -17.66 23.78 10.61
CA PRO A 38 -17.71 24.26 9.23
C PRO A 38 -16.58 23.73 8.35
N ARG A 39 -15.37 23.66 8.91
CA ARG A 39 -14.18 23.11 8.24
C ARG A 39 -14.39 21.65 7.79
N THR A 40 -15.05 20.85 8.62
CA THR A 40 -15.30 19.43 8.30
C THR A 40 -16.34 19.30 7.20
N ILE A 41 -17.38 20.13 7.24
CA ILE A 41 -18.43 20.20 6.20
C ILE A 41 -17.80 20.55 4.85
N ASP A 42 -16.98 21.60 4.79
CA ASP A 42 -16.31 22.02 3.56
C ASP A 42 -15.30 20.99 3.05
N ALA A 43 -14.59 20.31 3.95
CA ALA A 43 -13.66 19.23 3.59
C ALA A 43 -14.38 17.97 3.07
N ILE A 44 -15.58 17.66 3.55
CA ILE A 44 -16.41 16.57 3.04
C ILE A 44 -16.94 16.95 1.66
N PHE A 45 -17.51 18.13 1.52
CA PHE A 45 -18.11 18.60 0.28
C PHE A 45 -17.06 18.73 -0.84
N SER A 46 -15.90 19.31 -0.57
CA SER A 46 -14.82 19.43 -1.55
C SER A 46 -14.30 18.05 -2.01
N ARG A 47 -14.16 17.08 -1.10
CA ARG A 47 -13.81 15.70 -1.46
C ARG A 47 -14.85 15.03 -2.33
N ALA A 48 -16.15 15.27 -2.09
CA ALA A 48 -17.21 14.76 -2.95
C ALA A 48 -17.10 15.35 -4.36
N CYS A 49 -16.90 16.67 -4.49
CA CYS A 49 -16.72 17.33 -5.78
C CYS A 49 -15.49 16.82 -6.54
N LEU A 50 -14.37 16.60 -5.85
CA LEU A 50 -13.15 16.03 -6.43
C LEU A 50 -13.35 14.62 -6.99
N ARG A 51 -14.39 13.92 -6.56
CA ARG A 51 -14.76 12.57 -7.02
C ARG A 51 -15.91 12.56 -8.01
N GLY A 52 -16.23 13.71 -8.60
CA GLY A 52 -17.24 13.81 -9.65
C GLY A 52 -18.65 14.13 -9.17
N PHE A 53 -18.86 14.45 -7.90
CA PHE A 53 -20.15 15.01 -7.49
C PHE A 53 -20.35 16.39 -8.12
N GLU A 54 -21.42 16.57 -8.89
CA GLU A 54 -21.79 17.86 -9.49
C GLU A 54 -22.83 18.58 -8.63
N PRO A 55 -22.44 19.59 -7.82
CA PRO A 55 -23.36 20.25 -6.89
C PRO A 55 -24.42 21.11 -7.59
N ASN A 56 -24.11 21.56 -8.81
CA ASN A 56 -24.98 22.41 -9.64
C ASN A 56 -25.59 21.66 -10.81
N GLY A 57 -25.46 20.33 -10.86
CA GLY A 57 -26.00 19.51 -11.94
C GLY A 57 -27.53 19.54 -11.99
N PRO A 58 -28.12 19.12 -13.12
CA PRO A 58 -29.58 19.12 -13.31
C PRO A 58 -30.31 18.07 -12.45
N THR A 59 -29.59 17.11 -11.87
CA THR A 59 -30.13 16.06 -11.01
C THR A 59 -29.30 15.87 -9.74
N LEU A 60 -29.96 15.64 -8.60
CA LEU A 60 -29.27 15.28 -7.35
C LEU A 60 -28.91 13.80 -7.36
N LYS A 61 -27.67 13.47 -7.71
CA LYS A 61 -27.14 12.10 -7.70
C LYS A 61 -25.97 11.99 -6.73
N VAL A 62 -26.20 11.31 -5.61
CA VAL A 62 -25.17 11.00 -4.62
C VAL A 62 -24.86 9.51 -4.71
N LEU A 63 -23.63 9.17 -5.09
CA LEU A 63 -23.16 7.79 -5.23
C LEU A 63 -22.22 7.44 -4.06
N PRO A 64 -22.07 6.15 -3.71
CA PRO A 64 -21.13 5.71 -2.68
C PRO A 64 -19.70 6.22 -2.90
N GLU A 65 -19.25 6.23 -4.15
CA GLU A 65 -17.92 6.69 -4.56
C GLU A 65 -17.62 8.13 -4.09
N HIS A 66 -18.64 8.99 -4.03
CA HIS A 66 -18.47 10.38 -3.56
C HIS A 66 -18.18 10.44 -2.05
N LEU A 67 -18.61 9.44 -1.28
CA LEU A 67 -18.67 9.46 0.19
C LEU A 67 -17.59 8.60 0.87
N GLU A 68 -17.18 7.51 0.23
CA GLU A 68 -16.24 6.51 0.77
C GLU A 68 -14.87 7.12 1.14
N ASP A 69 -14.17 6.65 2.17
CA ASP A 69 -12.81 7.15 2.38
C ASP A 69 -11.83 6.54 1.38
N ALA A 70 -10.94 7.37 0.82
CA ALA A 70 -9.86 6.86 -0.01
C ALA A 70 -9.01 5.91 0.85
N PRO A 71 -8.51 4.80 0.27
CA PRO A 71 -7.58 3.94 0.98
C PRO A 71 -6.41 4.78 1.46
N ARG A 72 -6.10 4.68 2.76
CA ARG A 72 -4.99 5.44 3.33
C ARG A 72 -3.72 4.96 2.65
N SER A 73 -3.00 5.88 2.00
CA SER A 73 -1.64 5.64 1.57
C SER A 73 -0.81 5.41 2.84
N GLY A 74 -0.61 4.14 3.19
CA GLY A 74 0.28 3.77 4.27
C GLY A 74 1.70 4.25 3.97
N ARG A 75 2.59 4.13 4.96
CA ARG A 75 4.01 4.40 4.70
C ARG A 75 4.51 3.43 3.62
N PRO A 76 5.13 3.90 2.53
CA PRO A 76 5.69 3.03 1.50
C PRO A 76 6.68 2.06 2.16
N ARG A 77 6.58 0.78 1.81
CA ARG A 77 7.43 -0.24 2.45
C ARG A 77 8.81 -0.21 1.81
N LYS A 78 9.87 -0.38 2.61
CA LYS A 78 11.26 -0.56 2.10
C LYS A 78 11.37 -1.63 1.01
N GLN A 79 10.46 -2.61 1.02
CA GLN A 79 10.38 -3.73 0.08
C GLN A 79 10.07 -3.29 -1.36
N GLU A 80 9.30 -2.21 -1.55
CA GLU A 80 8.91 -1.72 -2.87
C GLU A 80 10.13 -1.22 -3.66
N ALA A 81 11.03 -0.48 -3.00
CA ALA A 81 12.24 0.06 -3.62
C ALA A 81 13.28 -1.02 -3.99
N ILE A 82 13.26 -2.17 -3.30
CA ILE A 82 14.24 -3.24 -3.52
C ILE A 82 13.68 -4.43 -4.31
N HIS A 83 12.41 -4.38 -4.74
CA HIS A 83 11.75 -5.51 -5.39
C HIS A 83 12.51 -5.97 -6.63
N GLU A 84 12.59 -5.11 -7.64
CA GLU A 84 13.29 -5.38 -8.90
C GLU A 84 14.77 -5.75 -8.72
N PRO A 85 15.61 -4.98 -7.98
CA PRO A 85 17.03 -5.33 -7.86
C PRO A 85 17.25 -6.67 -7.13
N THR A 86 16.36 -7.03 -6.20
CA THR A 86 16.41 -8.33 -5.52
C THR A 86 16.09 -9.48 -6.50
N VAL A 87 15.02 -9.33 -7.29
CA VAL A 87 14.60 -10.34 -8.28
C VAL A 87 15.66 -10.51 -9.36
N ASP A 88 16.23 -9.41 -9.85
CA ASP A 88 17.30 -9.42 -10.84
C ASP A 88 18.56 -10.14 -10.36
N LYS A 89 18.96 -9.94 -9.09
CA LYS A 89 20.12 -10.63 -8.52
C LYS A 89 19.91 -12.13 -8.41
N VAL A 90 18.69 -12.57 -8.14
CA VAL A 90 18.33 -14.00 -8.15
C VAL A 90 18.30 -14.56 -9.57
N ARG A 91 17.76 -13.81 -10.55
CA ARG A 91 17.69 -14.24 -11.96
C ARG A 91 19.03 -14.29 -12.67
N ARG A 92 19.94 -13.35 -12.40
CA ARG A 92 21.26 -13.24 -13.08
C ARG A 92 22.29 -14.27 -12.63
N ASP A 93 22.02 -15.05 -11.58
CA ASP A 93 22.96 -16.07 -11.11
C ASP A 93 23.00 -17.27 -12.08
N ARG A 94 23.81 -17.09 -13.12
CA ARG A 94 23.98 -18.02 -14.25
C ARG A 94 24.66 -19.34 -13.85
N TYR A 95 25.31 -19.38 -12.69
CA TYR A 95 26.15 -20.51 -12.26
C TYR A 95 25.41 -21.51 -11.37
N GLY A 96 24.11 -21.32 -11.12
CA GLY A 96 23.33 -22.22 -10.27
C GLY A 96 23.83 -22.28 -8.83
N ARG A 97 24.62 -21.28 -8.40
CA ARG A 97 25.09 -21.17 -7.02
C ARG A 97 23.97 -20.60 -6.17
N GLU A 98 23.52 -21.37 -5.19
CA GLU A 98 22.48 -20.93 -4.27
C GLU A 98 23.00 -19.81 -3.37
N LYS A 99 22.39 -18.62 -3.44
CA LYS A 99 22.72 -17.46 -2.59
C LYS A 99 21.78 -17.36 -1.39
N SER A 100 22.34 -17.04 -0.22
CA SER A 100 21.55 -16.72 0.97
C SER A 100 20.89 -15.36 0.84
N CYS A 101 19.81 -15.13 1.58
CA CYS A 101 19.25 -13.78 1.73
C CYS A 101 20.27 -12.79 2.34
N ALA A 102 21.23 -13.29 3.12
CA ALA A 102 22.33 -12.48 3.64
C ALA A 102 23.30 -12.04 2.54
N ASP A 103 23.64 -12.94 1.63
CA ASP A 103 24.52 -12.64 0.49
C ASP A 103 23.85 -11.64 -0.45
N ILE A 104 22.56 -11.81 -0.72
CA ILE A 104 21.77 -10.89 -1.54
C ILE A 104 21.66 -9.51 -0.87
N ALA A 105 21.47 -9.46 0.46
CA ALA A 105 21.46 -8.19 1.19
C ALA A 105 22.82 -7.48 1.13
N GLY A 106 23.92 -8.22 1.26
CA GLY A 106 25.27 -7.69 1.07
C GLY A 106 25.48 -7.15 -0.35
N ASP A 107 25.08 -7.91 -1.36
CA ASP A 107 25.13 -7.48 -2.77
C ASP A 107 24.33 -6.19 -2.99
N LEU A 108 23.13 -6.09 -2.42
CA LEU A 108 22.26 -4.91 -2.52
C LEU A 108 22.84 -3.68 -1.81
N SER A 109 23.54 -3.89 -0.70
CA SER A 109 24.23 -2.82 0.03
C SER A 109 25.32 -2.16 -0.83
N LEU A 110 26.01 -2.93 -1.69
CA LEU A 110 26.98 -2.37 -2.66
C LEU A 110 26.33 -1.43 -3.68
N TYR A 111 25.04 -1.58 -3.96
CA TYR A 111 24.26 -0.68 -4.81
C TYR A 111 23.53 0.43 -4.03
N GLY A 112 23.84 0.60 -2.74
CA GLY A 112 23.27 1.64 -1.88
C GLY A 112 21.96 1.27 -1.18
N TYR A 113 21.53 0.00 -1.25
CA TYR A 113 20.33 -0.48 -0.56
C TYR A 113 20.69 -1.15 0.76
N ASP A 114 20.68 -0.40 1.86
CA ASP A 114 20.87 -0.97 3.20
C ASP A 114 19.58 -1.64 3.70
N VAL A 115 19.51 -2.96 3.53
CA VAL A 115 18.34 -3.77 3.85
C VAL A 115 18.71 -5.05 4.60
N SER A 116 17.85 -5.44 5.55
CA SER A 116 18.06 -6.66 6.30
C SER A 116 17.83 -7.91 5.43
N PRO A 117 18.52 -9.03 5.70
CA PRO A 117 18.25 -10.32 5.04
C PRO A 117 16.78 -10.77 5.16
N THR A 118 16.12 -10.42 6.26
CA THR A 118 14.68 -10.68 6.47
C THR A 118 13.79 -9.87 5.52
N THR A 119 14.21 -8.67 5.11
CA THR A 119 13.48 -7.86 4.13
C THR A 119 13.61 -8.46 2.74
N VAL A 120 14.81 -8.92 2.37
CA VAL A 120 15.06 -9.69 1.14
C VAL A 120 14.19 -10.95 1.09
N TRP A 121 14.11 -11.72 2.17
CA TRP A 121 13.25 -12.91 2.24
C TRP A 121 11.76 -12.57 1.99
N ARG A 122 11.25 -11.47 2.55
CA ARG A 122 9.86 -11.04 2.34
C ARG A 122 9.59 -10.69 0.88
N VAL A 123 10.53 -9.99 0.23
CA VAL A 123 10.45 -9.66 -1.20
C VAL A 123 10.44 -10.93 -2.04
N LEU A 124 11.36 -11.86 -1.78
CA LEU A 124 11.44 -13.12 -2.53
C LEU A 124 10.18 -13.96 -2.34
N LYS A 125 9.63 -14.03 -1.13
CA LYS A 125 8.36 -14.70 -0.85
C LYS A 125 7.19 -14.04 -1.59
N ALA A 126 7.14 -12.71 -1.62
CA ALA A 126 6.11 -11.96 -2.37
C ALA A 126 6.22 -12.19 -3.89
N ALA A 127 7.44 -12.33 -4.40
CA ALA A 127 7.71 -12.65 -5.80
C ALA A 127 7.51 -14.14 -6.16
N GLY A 128 7.03 -14.97 -5.23
CA GLY A 128 6.68 -16.37 -5.47
C GLY A 128 7.82 -17.38 -5.31
N TYR A 129 9.00 -16.95 -4.88
CA TYR A 129 10.14 -17.85 -4.66
C TYR A 129 9.94 -18.72 -3.42
N LYS A 130 10.20 -20.03 -3.56
CA LYS A 130 10.07 -21.02 -2.49
C LYS A 130 11.44 -21.47 -1.99
N LYS A 131 11.53 -21.71 -0.68
CA LYS A 131 12.68 -22.39 -0.07
C LYS A 131 12.71 -23.83 -0.57
N THR A 132 13.71 -24.17 -1.37
CA THR A 132 14.04 -25.53 -1.78
C THR A 132 15.21 -26.07 -0.96
N LYS A 133 15.35 -27.39 -0.92
CA LYS A 133 16.53 -28.03 -0.34
C LYS A 133 17.71 -27.86 -1.30
N PRO A 134 18.92 -27.63 -0.79
CA PRO A 134 20.11 -27.59 -1.63
C PRO A 134 20.24 -28.87 -2.44
N THR A 135 20.35 -28.75 -3.76
CA THR A 135 20.64 -29.92 -4.61
C THR A 135 22.16 -30.06 -4.70
N ARG A 136 22.77 -30.74 -3.72
CA ARG A 136 24.20 -31.07 -3.76
C ARG A 136 24.37 -32.48 -4.31
N LYS A 137 25.19 -32.62 -5.35
CA LYS A 137 25.67 -33.94 -5.79
C LYS A 137 26.50 -34.52 -4.64
N PRO A 138 26.14 -35.69 -4.06
CA PRO A 138 26.89 -36.24 -2.95
C PRO A 138 28.35 -36.51 -3.39
N GLY A 139 29.32 -35.97 -2.65
CA GLY A 139 30.74 -36.27 -2.83
C GLY A 139 31.72 -35.11 -3.15
N LEU A 140 31.30 -33.85 -3.23
CA LEU A 140 32.17 -32.76 -3.75
C LEU A 140 32.65 -31.68 -2.76
N THR A 141 32.22 -31.66 -1.48
CA THR A 141 32.74 -30.67 -0.50
C THR A 141 32.61 -31.15 0.95
N ASN A 142 33.64 -30.92 1.78
CA ASN A 142 33.64 -31.15 3.22
C ASN A 142 32.64 -30.25 3.97
N TYR A 143 32.07 -30.79 5.04
CA TYR A 143 30.91 -30.26 5.76
C TYR A 143 31.20 -28.97 6.53
N TYR A 144 30.54 -27.87 6.14
CA TYR A 144 30.20 -26.78 7.07
C TYR A 144 28.72 -26.45 6.91
N TYR A 145 27.96 -26.66 7.99
CA TYR A 145 26.53 -26.38 8.09
C TYR A 145 26.29 -24.87 8.07
N TYR A 146 25.89 -24.34 6.91
CA TYR A 146 25.24 -23.04 6.84
C TYR A 146 23.85 -23.21 6.20
N TYR A 147 22.85 -22.58 6.81
CA TYR A 147 21.44 -22.68 6.43
C TYR A 147 21.19 -21.98 5.08
N TYR A 148 21.37 -22.70 3.98
CA TYR A 148 21.07 -22.21 2.62
C TYR A 148 19.58 -22.36 2.29
N ILE A 149 18.98 -21.28 1.76
CA ILE A 149 17.64 -21.28 1.14
C ILE A 149 17.88 -21.39 -0.36
N SER A 150 17.71 -22.59 -0.91
CA SER A 150 17.70 -22.80 -2.36
C SER A 150 16.41 -22.16 -2.90
N ILE A 151 16.46 -21.54 -4.08
CA ILE A 151 15.29 -20.93 -4.73
C ILE A 151 15.21 -21.50 -6.14
N ARG A 152 14.22 -22.36 -6.39
CA ARG A 152 13.98 -22.97 -7.71
C ARG A 152 12.90 -22.17 -8.44
N VAL A 153 13.23 -21.64 -9.62
CA VAL A 153 12.25 -21.16 -10.59
C VAL A 153 11.61 -22.40 -11.21
N LEU A 154 10.34 -22.65 -10.90
CA LEU A 154 9.54 -23.65 -11.63
C LEU A 154 8.87 -22.89 -12.78
N TYR A 155 9.14 -23.33 -14.02
CA TYR A 155 8.41 -22.92 -15.21
C TYR A 155 6.98 -23.43 -15.15
#